data_AF-A0A1A3R6A7-F1
#
_entry.id   AF-A0A1A3R6A7-F1
#
_cell.length_a   1.000
_cell.length_b   1.000
_cell.length_c   1.000
_cell.angle_alpha   90.00
_cell.angle_beta   90.00
_cell.angle_gamma   90.00
#
_symmetry.space_group_name_H-M   'P 1'
#
loop_
_entity.id
_entity.type
_entity.pdbx_description
1 polymer ?
#
loop_
_entity_poly.entity_id
_entity_poly.type
_entity_poly.pdbx_seq_one_letter_code
_entity_poly.pdbx_strand_id
1 'polypeptide(L)'
;MKALSEEELLINQQAASVAATVVPEAVVAATRFEQVTDAMTAEAVGVGAVTRWGMRVSRKMSRAMPAMTNVGGMAKYMEMAGLPDSFILAVTAARVYALEDKRNGGQLVPGNVLKVWDRGFRASFGTPQMQRSMGVPDDRQMLILFLPIEGGGNRYLSAAARNNPGAGFPHKFMVARDAPSQRVIDELRPTTPTVITGGKITGGMAGGAPFAPPQPSAAQRLQELEALRASGVISDAEYAAKREKIIGEI
;
A
#
# COMPACT_ATOMS: atom_id res chain seq x y z
N MET A 1 9.57 -14.78 -6.30
CA MET A 1 8.82 -14.01 -7.33
C MET A 1 9.36 -14.31 -8.71
N LYS A 2 8.49 -14.42 -9.72
CA LYS A 2 8.89 -14.76 -11.10
C LYS A 2 9.26 -13.48 -11.87
N ALA A 3 10.30 -13.55 -12.69
CA ALA A 3 10.59 -12.54 -13.70
C ALA A 3 9.41 -12.40 -14.68
N LEU A 4 9.27 -11.24 -15.29
CA LEU A 4 8.22 -10.92 -16.25
C LEU A 4 8.39 -11.78 -17.52
N SER A 5 7.32 -12.40 -17.98
CA SER A 5 7.33 -13.09 -19.28
C SER A 5 7.02 -12.11 -20.43
N GLU A 6 7.40 -12.48 -21.66
CA GLU A 6 7.00 -11.73 -22.86
C GLU A 6 5.48 -11.61 -23.00
N GLU A 7 4.75 -12.66 -22.60
CA GLU A 7 3.28 -12.64 -22.55
C GLU A 7 2.76 -11.56 -21.60
N GLU A 8 3.37 -11.37 -20.44
CA GLU A 8 2.98 -10.32 -19.50
C GLU A 8 3.27 -8.91 -20.06
N LEU A 9 4.38 -8.72 -20.78
CA LEU A 9 4.67 -7.47 -21.48
C LEU A 9 3.61 -7.18 -22.56
N LEU A 10 3.21 -8.19 -23.32
CA LEU A 10 2.15 -8.06 -24.34
C LEU A 10 0.81 -7.67 -23.71
N ILE A 11 0.47 -8.24 -22.54
CA ILE A 11 -0.74 -7.86 -21.80
C ILE A 11 -0.72 -6.38 -21.41
N ASN A 12 0.41 -5.86 -20.94
CA ASN A 12 0.53 -4.44 -20.59
C ASN A 12 0.37 -3.53 -21.82
N GLN A 13 0.87 -3.95 -22.98
CA GLN A 13 0.66 -3.20 -24.23
C GLN A 13 -0.82 -3.16 -24.65
N GLN A 14 -1.59 -4.21 -24.35
CA GLN A 14 -3.03 -4.30 -24.63
C GLN A 14 -3.90 -3.58 -23.60
N ALA A 15 -3.39 -3.34 -22.39
CA ALA A 15 -4.18 -2.85 -21.26
C ALA A 15 -4.99 -1.58 -21.57
N ALA A 16 -4.38 -0.59 -22.24
CA ALA A 16 -5.04 0.67 -22.54
C ALA A 16 -6.19 0.53 -23.56
N SER A 17 -6.00 -0.26 -24.63
CA SER A 17 -7.03 -0.47 -25.64
C SER A 17 -8.20 -1.28 -25.08
N VAL A 18 -7.93 -2.32 -24.29
CA VAL A 18 -8.97 -3.10 -23.62
C VAL A 18 -9.72 -2.25 -22.59
N ALA A 19 -9.01 -1.47 -21.77
CA ALA A 19 -9.64 -0.59 -20.80
C ALA A 19 -10.58 0.44 -21.45
N ALA A 20 -10.19 0.99 -22.61
CA ALA A 20 -11.02 1.94 -23.36
C ALA A 20 -12.37 1.36 -23.84
N THR A 21 -12.53 0.03 -23.87
CA THR A 21 -13.81 -0.61 -24.23
C THR A 21 -14.81 -0.71 -23.08
N VAL A 22 -14.35 -0.56 -21.83
CA VAL A 22 -15.17 -0.76 -20.63
C VAL A 22 -15.26 0.50 -19.75
N VAL A 23 -14.28 1.39 -19.87
CA VAL A 23 -14.26 2.67 -19.15
C VAL A 23 -15.03 3.72 -19.96
N PRO A 24 -16.00 4.43 -19.37
CA PRO A 24 -16.83 5.42 -20.09
C PRO A 24 -16.08 6.70 -20.47
N GLU A 25 -14.92 6.93 -19.86
CA GLU A 25 -14.07 8.11 -20.05
C GLU A 25 -12.83 7.77 -20.88
N ALA A 26 -12.23 8.76 -21.54
CA ALA A 26 -11.01 8.54 -22.32
C ALA A 26 -9.86 8.04 -21.41
N VAL A 27 -9.37 6.84 -21.71
CA VAL A 27 -8.25 6.23 -20.99
C VAL A 27 -6.95 6.87 -21.46
N VAL A 28 -6.23 7.49 -20.51
CA VAL A 28 -4.94 8.13 -20.75
C VAL A 28 -3.81 7.11 -20.66
N ALA A 29 -3.89 6.21 -19.68
CA ALA A 29 -2.91 5.15 -19.47
C ALA A 29 -3.57 3.94 -18.79
N ALA A 30 -3.11 2.73 -19.09
CA ALA A 30 -3.47 1.55 -18.31
C ALA A 30 -2.34 0.53 -18.33
N THR A 31 -2.23 -0.26 -17.27
CA THR A 31 -1.26 -1.36 -17.14
C THR A 31 -1.75 -2.38 -16.13
N ARG A 32 -1.16 -3.58 -16.12
CA ARG A 32 -1.46 -4.61 -15.14
C ARG A 32 -0.73 -4.35 -13.82
N PHE A 33 -1.47 -4.51 -12.73
CA PHE A 33 -0.99 -4.46 -11.36
C PHE A 33 -1.09 -5.84 -10.72
N GLU A 34 -0.11 -6.19 -9.89
CA GLU A 34 -0.13 -7.39 -9.05
C GLU A 34 0.03 -7.02 -7.58
N GLN A 35 -0.78 -7.57 -6.69
CA GLN A 35 -0.63 -7.35 -5.26
C GLN A 35 0.62 -8.03 -4.72
N VAL A 36 1.40 -7.30 -3.91
CA VAL A 36 2.49 -7.89 -3.13
C VAL A 36 1.88 -8.54 -1.89
N THR A 37 1.75 -9.85 -1.90
CA THR A 37 1.23 -10.60 -0.73
C THR A 37 2.34 -10.92 0.26
N ASP A 38 1.99 -11.10 1.54
CA ASP A 38 2.93 -11.54 2.58
C ASP A 38 3.61 -12.87 2.23
N ALA A 39 2.93 -13.75 1.51
CA ALA A 39 3.51 -15.01 1.05
C ALA A 39 4.66 -14.77 0.06
N MET A 40 4.51 -13.81 -0.84
CA MET A 40 5.55 -13.42 -1.79
C MET A 40 6.72 -12.75 -1.07
N THR A 41 6.43 -11.88 -0.10
CA THR A 41 7.47 -11.26 0.74
C THR A 41 8.22 -12.32 1.55
N ALA A 42 7.52 -13.27 2.19
CA ALA A 42 8.12 -14.36 2.96
C ALA A 42 9.02 -15.26 2.09
N GLU A 43 8.60 -15.55 0.85
CA GLU A 43 9.43 -16.29 -0.10
C GLU A 43 10.71 -15.52 -0.45
N ALA A 44 10.60 -14.22 -0.68
CA ALA A 44 11.72 -13.37 -1.05
C ALA A 44 12.79 -13.25 0.05
N VAL A 45 12.39 -13.22 1.33
CA VAL A 45 13.32 -13.13 2.46
C VAL A 45 13.97 -14.48 2.82
N GLY A 46 13.79 -15.52 1.99
CA GLY A 46 14.43 -16.82 2.19
C GLY A 46 13.90 -17.57 3.41
N VAL A 47 12.72 -17.21 3.93
CA VAL A 47 12.07 -17.96 5.01
C VAL A 47 11.80 -19.37 4.49
N GLY A 48 12.52 -20.35 5.05
CA GLY A 48 12.61 -21.71 4.53
C GLY A 48 11.25 -22.38 4.27
N ALA A 49 11.25 -23.37 3.38
CA ALA A 49 10.05 -24.11 2.98
C ALA A 49 9.24 -24.68 4.18
N VAL A 50 9.91 -25.00 5.28
CA VAL A 50 9.33 -25.51 6.53
C VAL A 50 8.47 -24.45 7.22
N THR A 51 8.98 -23.23 7.38
CA THR A 51 8.22 -22.11 7.96
C THR A 51 7.05 -21.69 7.05
N ARG A 52 7.22 -21.81 5.72
CA ARG A 52 6.14 -21.61 4.74
C ARG A 52 5.01 -22.66 4.86
N TRP A 53 5.35 -23.89 5.21
CA TRP A 53 4.35 -24.93 5.49
C TRP A 53 3.62 -24.61 6.80
N GLY A 54 4.33 -24.23 7.86
CA GLY A 54 3.74 -23.82 9.13
C GLY A 54 2.72 -22.68 9.01
N MET A 55 3.06 -21.61 8.26
CA MET A 55 2.13 -20.50 8.00
C MET A 55 0.92 -20.90 7.14
N ARG A 56 1.10 -21.81 6.17
CA ARG A 56 -0.01 -22.30 5.34
C ARG A 56 -0.95 -23.20 6.14
N VAL A 57 -0.40 -24.07 6.99
CA VAL A 57 -1.18 -24.91 7.91
C VAL A 57 -1.94 -24.05 8.90
N SER A 58 -1.29 -23.05 9.51
CA SER A 58 -1.94 -22.08 10.40
C SER A 58 -3.10 -21.34 9.70
N ARG A 59 -2.92 -20.87 8.45
CA ARG A 59 -3.98 -20.24 7.65
C ARG A 59 -5.13 -21.19 7.30
N LYS A 60 -4.83 -22.47 7.04
CA LYS A 60 -5.86 -23.48 6.72
C LYS A 60 -6.64 -23.88 7.98
N MET A 61 -5.96 -23.96 9.13
CA MET A 61 -6.55 -24.27 10.43
C MET A 61 -7.44 -23.11 10.94
N SER A 62 -7.02 -21.85 10.74
CA SER A 62 -7.85 -20.67 11.04
C SER A 62 -9.08 -20.55 10.13
N ARG A 63 -9.03 -21.08 8.90
CA ARG A 63 -10.23 -21.23 8.04
C ARG A 63 -11.20 -22.33 8.50
N ALA A 64 -10.72 -23.35 9.21
CA ALA A 64 -11.51 -24.51 9.65
C ALA A 64 -12.13 -24.34 11.05
N MET A 65 -11.87 -23.22 11.73
CA MET A 65 -12.49 -22.88 13.02
C MET A 65 -13.47 -21.70 12.87
N PRO A 66 -14.79 -21.96 12.75
CA PRO A 66 -15.85 -20.97 12.54
C PRO A 66 -16.09 -19.99 13.71
N ALA A 67 -15.54 -20.27 14.89
CA ALA A 67 -15.80 -19.52 16.12
C ALA A 67 -14.89 -18.28 16.32
N MET A 68 -13.82 -18.13 15.53
CA MET A 68 -12.92 -16.96 15.56
C MET A 68 -12.83 -16.21 14.22
N THR A 69 -13.77 -16.47 13.30
CA THR A 69 -13.61 -16.22 11.86
C THR A 69 -13.96 -14.80 11.42
N ASN A 70 -14.65 -14.03 12.26
CA ASN A 70 -15.02 -12.66 11.90
C ASN A 70 -13.84 -11.68 11.94
N VAL A 71 -12.71 -12.01 12.60
CA VAL A 71 -11.56 -11.11 12.67
C VAL A 71 -10.55 -11.40 11.54
N GLY A 72 -10.26 -12.66 11.24
CA GLY A 72 -9.26 -13.03 10.23
C GLY A 72 -9.68 -12.74 8.78
N GLY A 73 -10.96 -12.95 8.44
CA GLY A 73 -11.48 -12.60 7.11
C GLY A 73 -11.53 -11.10 6.87
N MET A 74 -11.80 -10.33 7.94
CA MET A 74 -11.85 -8.87 7.89
C MET A 74 -10.44 -8.28 7.74
N ALA A 75 -9.44 -8.83 8.45
CA ALA A 75 -8.03 -8.46 8.27
C ALA A 75 -7.56 -8.64 6.82
N LYS A 76 -7.85 -9.80 6.21
CA LYS A 76 -7.48 -10.07 4.82
C LYS A 76 -8.22 -9.16 3.82
N TYR A 77 -9.50 -8.86 4.08
CA TYR A 77 -10.26 -7.92 3.24
C TYR A 77 -9.70 -6.50 3.33
N MET A 78 -9.28 -6.08 4.54
CA MET A 78 -8.61 -4.80 4.76
C MET A 78 -7.22 -4.76 4.12
N GLU A 79 -6.49 -5.87 4.06
CA GLU A 79 -5.18 -5.96 3.39
C GLU A 79 -5.28 -5.73 1.87
N MET A 80 -6.34 -6.22 1.23
CA MET A 80 -6.44 -6.24 -0.24
C MET A 80 -7.36 -5.16 -0.82
N ALA A 81 -7.99 -4.31 0.01
CA ALA A 81 -9.03 -3.35 -0.42
C ALA A 81 -10.19 -3.98 -1.21
N GLY A 82 -10.39 -5.29 -1.09
CA GLY A 82 -11.31 -6.06 -1.93
C GLY A 82 -10.91 -6.17 -3.40
N LEU A 83 -9.66 -5.87 -3.77
CA LEU A 83 -9.10 -6.10 -5.10
C LEU A 83 -8.57 -7.54 -5.22
N PRO A 84 -8.61 -8.13 -6.43
CA PRO A 84 -7.99 -9.42 -6.72
C PRO A 84 -6.45 -9.32 -6.75
N ASP A 85 -5.79 -10.48 -6.73
CA ASP A 85 -4.32 -10.59 -6.74
C ASP A 85 -3.68 -9.92 -7.97
N SER A 86 -4.38 -9.90 -9.11
CA SER A 86 -4.00 -9.08 -10.28
C SER A 86 -5.22 -8.41 -10.91
N PHE A 87 -5.01 -7.21 -11.43
CA PHE A 87 -6.04 -6.38 -12.08
C PHE A 87 -5.39 -5.41 -13.06
N ILE A 88 -6.17 -4.78 -13.92
CA ILE A 88 -5.71 -3.67 -14.77
C ILE A 88 -6.03 -2.36 -14.08
N LEU A 89 -5.03 -1.51 -13.85
CA LEU A 89 -5.24 -0.15 -13.38
C LEU A 89 -5.31 0.78 -14.60
N ALA A 90 -6.46 1.41 -14.82
CA ALA A 90 -6.68 2.37 -15.90
C ALA A 90 -6.89 3.78 -15.35
N VAL A 91 -6.20 4.75 -15.91
CA VAL A 91 -6.22 6.15 -15.50
C VAL A 91 -6.85 7.00 -16.59
N THR A 92 -7.75 7.88 -16.18
CA THR A 92 -8.45 8.86 -17.03
C THR A 92 -8.14 10.26 -16.53
N ALA A 93 -8.68 11.28 -17.19
CA ALA A 93 -8.51 12.67 -16.74
C ALA A 93 -9.06 12.90 -15.31
N ALA A 94 -10.22 12.32 -14.98
CA ALA A 94 -10.91 12.58 -13.72
C ALA A 94 -10.76 11.45 -12.68
N ARG A 95 -10.58 10.20 -13.13
CA ARG A 95 -10.71 9.01 -12.29
C ARG A 95 -9.68 7.94 -12.57
N VAL A 96 -9.55 7.02 -11.63
CA VAL A 96 -8.78 5.79 -11.75
C VAL A 96 -9.70 4.60 -11.55
N TYR A 97 -9.56 3.60 -12.40
CA TYR A 97 -10.37 2.40 -12.44
C TYR A 97 -9.49 1.18 -12.17
N ALA A 98 -9.96 0.27 -11.32
CA ALA A 98 -9.45 -1.10 -11.31
C ALA A 98 -10.41 -1.98 -12.11
N LEU A 99 -9.86 -2.68 -13.10
CA LEU A 99 -10.61 -3.57 -13.99
C LEU A 99 -10.13 -5.00 -13.79
N GLU A 100 -11.03 -5.96 -14.00
CA GLU A 100 -10.70 -7.38 -13.95
C GLU A 100 -9.62 -7.75 -14.98
N ASP A 101 -8.55 -8.42 -14.54
CA ASP A 101 -7.51 -9.02 -15.41
C ASP A 101 -8.06 -10.31 -16.03
N LYS A 102 -8.97 -10.15 -16.99
CA LYS A 102 -9.64 -11.25 -17.69
C LYS A 102 -8.87 -11.62 -18.95
N ARG A 103 -8.58 -12.91 -19.12
CA ARG A 103 -7.78 -13.42 -20.25
C ARG A 103 -8.49 -14.53 -21.01
N ASN A 104 -8.26 -14.57 -22.32
CA ASN A 104 -8.68 -15.66 -23.20
C ASN A 104 -7.53 -16.01 -24.14
N GLY A 105 -6.98 -17.22 -24.03
CA GLY A 105 -5.86 -17.66 -24.88
C GLY A 105 -4.60 -16.79 -24.77
N GLY A 106 -4.25 -16.31 -23.56
CA GLY A 106 -3.09 -15.44 -23.32
C GLY A 106 -3.28 -13.97 -23.74
N GLN A 107 -4.43 -13.63 -24.34
CA GLN A 107 -4.78 -12.25 -24.67
C GLN A 107 -5.66 -11.63 -23.59
N LEU A 108 -5.46 -10.34 -23.33
CA LEU A 108 -6.32 -9.58 -22.45
C LEU A 108 -7.66 -9.31 -23.16
N VAL A 109 -8.78 -9.58 -22.48
CA VAL A 109 -10.13 -9.32 -22.99
C VAL A 109 -10.88 -8.36 -22.07
N PRO A 110 -11.93 -7.67 -22.56
CA PRO A 110 -12.74 -6.78 -21.72
C PRO A 110 -13.26 -7.49 -20.46
N GLY A 111 -12.89 -6.95 -19.30
CA GLY A 111 -13.31 -7.41 -17.97
C GLY A 111 -14.30 -6.46 -17.31
N ASN A 112 -14.74 -6.79 -16.10
CA ASN A 112 -15.62 -5.91 -15.32
C ASN A 112 -14.85 -4.76 -14.65
N VAL A 113 -15.53 -3.63 -14.44
CA VAL A 113 -15.03 -2.58 -13.54
C VAL A 113 -15.19 -3.06 -12.10
N LEU A 114 -14.08 -3.23 -11.39
CA LEU A 114 -14.06 -3.70 -10.01
C LEU A 114 -14.22 -2.55 -9.02
N LYS A 115 -13.51 -1.45 -9.25
CA LYS A 115 -13.46 -0.26 -8.38
C LYS A 115 -13.22 1.00 -9.19
N VAL A 116 -13.68 2.13 -8.65
CA VAL A 116 -13.50 3.46 -9.23
C VAL A 116 -13.12 4.42 -8.11
N TRP A 117 -12.08 5.22 -8.33
CA TRP A 117 -11.62 6.25 -7.41
C TRP A 117 -11.43 7.57 -8.15
N ASP A 118 -11.68 8.68 -7.46
CA ASP A 118 -11.23 9.99 -7.93
C ASP A 118 -9.70 10.10 -7.81
N ARG A 119 -9.05 10.97 -8.58
CA ARG A 119 -7.57 11.12 -8.61
C ARG A 119 -6.94 11.69 -7.32
N GLY A 120 -7.71 11.86 -6.26
CA GLY A 120 -7.23 12.44 -4.99
C GLY A 120 -6.44 11.50 -4.08
N PHE A 121 -6.27 10.22 -4.44
CA PHE A 121 -5.47 9.30 -3.63
C PHE A 121 -3.96 9.46 -3.91
N ARG A 122 -3.14 9.12 -2.91
CA ARG A 122 -1.68 9.25 -3.02
C ARG A 122 -1.07 7.98 -3.59
N ALA A 123 -0.06 8.15 -4.44
CA ALA A 123 0.83 7.09 -4.88
C ALA A 123 2.26 7.41 -4.44
N SER A 124 3.05 6.38 -4.15
CA SER A 124 4.47 6.53 -3.86
C SER A 124 5.25 5.31 -4.32
N PHE A 125 6.52 5.49 -4.64
CA PHE A 125 7.39 4.37 -4.96
C PHE A 125 7.95 3.71 -3.71
N GLY A 126 8.14 2.40 -3.78
CA GLY A 126 9.03 1.74 -2.84
C GLY A 126 10.47 2.15 -3.06
N THR A 127 11.23 2.37 -1.98
CA THR A 127 12.67 2.65 -2.11
C THR A 127 13.39 1.45 -2.75
N PRO A 128 14.51 1.66 -3.48
CA PRO A 128 15.26 0.55 -4.06
C PRO A 128 15.70 -0.50 -3.02
N GLN A 129 16.04 -0.06 -1.81
CA GLN A 129 16.36 -0.96 -0.71
C GLN A 129 15.15 -1.81 -0.29
N MET A 130 13.97 -1.19 -0.17
CA MET A 130 12.74 -1.93 0.14
C MET A 130 12.40 -2.94 -0.96
N GLN A 131 12.50 -2.54 -2.24
CA GLN A 131 12.27 -3.43 -3.39
C GLN A 131 13.17 -4.66 -3.34
N ARG A 132 14.47 -4.47 -3.12
CA ARG A 132 15.44 -5.58 -2.95
C ARG A 132 15.13 -6.46 -1.75
N SER A 133 14.82 -5.85 -0.59
CA SER A 133 14.49 -6.61 0.64
C SER A 133 13.23 -7.44 0.50
N MET A 134 12.30 -7.01 -0.36
CA MET A 134 11.07 -7.73 -0.66
C MET A 134 11.24 -8.67 -1.85
N GLY A 135 12.44 -8.80 -2.43
CA GLY A 135 12.74 -9.65 -3.58
C GLY A 135 11.97 -9.29 -4.84
N VAL A 136 11.64 -8.02 -5.02
CA VAL A 136 11.04 -7.50 -6.26
C VAL A 136 12.05 -7.72 -7.39
N PRO A 137 11.68 -8.43 -8.46
CA PRO A 137 12.55 -8.62 -9.62
C PRO A 137 12.98 -7.29 -10.28
N ASP A 138 14.13 -7.27 -10.94
CA ASP A 138 14.69 -6.04 -11.54
C ASP A 138 13.82 -5.47 -12.68
N ASP A 139 13.05 -6.32 -13.36
CA ASP A 139 12.10 -5.96 -14.42
C ASP A 139 10.74 -5.47 -13.89
N ARG A 140 10.59 -5.44 -12.55
CA ARG A 140 9.42 -4.94 -11.85
C ARG A 140 9.81 -3.79 -10.91
N GLN A 141 8.80 -3.06 -10.47
CA GLN A 141 8.94 -2.04 -9.45
C GLN A 141 7.73 -2.03 -8.54
N MET A 142 7.95 -1.62 -7.28
CA MET A 142 6.89 -1.54 -6.29
C MET A 142 6.26 -0.14 -6.28
N LEU A 143 4.95 -0.11 -6.44
CA LEU A 143 4.14 1.08 -6.26
C LEU A 143 3.23 0.89 -5.03
N ILE A 144 3.22 1.88 -4.15
CA ILE A 144 2.34 1.91 -2.98
C ILE A 144 1.22 2.90 -3.28
N LEU A 145 -0.01 2.43 -3.30
CA LEU A 145 -1.20 3.28 -3.42
C LEU A 145 -1.86 3.42 -2.06
N PHE A 146 -2.11 4.65 -1.64
CA PHE A 146 -2.88 4.97 -0.44
C PHE A 146 -4.35 5.07 -0.82
N LEU A 147 -4.97 3.92 -1.07
CA LEU A 147 -6.35 3.86 -1.55
C LEU A 147 -7.32 4.28 -0.42
N PRO A 148 -8.39 5.02 -0.75
CA PRO A 148 -9.38 5.41 0.24
C PRO A 148 -9.99 4.17 0.89
N ILE A 149 -10.23 4.25 2.20
CA ILE A 149 -10.94 3.20 2.91
C ILE A 149 -12.37 3.22 2.40
N GLU A 150 -12.71 2.29 1.53
CA GLU A 150 -14.10 2.07 1.18
C GLU A 150 -14.79 1.55 2.44
N GLY A 151 -15.58 2.43 3.03
CA GLY A 151 -16.29 2.23 4.30
C GLY A 151 -17.35 1.16 4.20
N GLY A 152 -16.95 -0.08 3.91
CA GLY A 152 -17.77 -1.28 4.03
C GLY A 152 -18.27 -1.37 5.47
N GLY A 153 -19.43 -0.78 5.73
CA GLY A 153 -20.16 -0.80 6.98
C GLY A 153 -19.58 0.02 8.15
N ASN A 154 -18.27 0.27 8.22
CA ASN A 154 -17.67 0.90 9.41
C ASN A 154 -17.68 2.44 9.33
N ARG A 155 -18.64 3.05 10.02
CA ARG A 155 -18.79 4.52 10.12
C ARG A 155 -17.55 5.22 10.67
N TYR A 156 -16.79 4.58 11.57
CA TYR A 156 -15.59 5.18 12.18
C TYR A 156 -14.46 5.37 11.17
N LEU A 157 -14.18 4.36 10.35
CA LEU A 157 -13.14 4.45 9.32
C LEU A 157 -13.54 5.44 8.22
N SER A 158 -14.83 5.50 7.88
CA SER A 158 -15.36 6.49 6.93
C SER A 158 -15.20 7.93 7.45
N ALA A 159 -15.44 8.16 8.75
CA ALA A 159 -15.25 9.47 9.36
C ALA A 159 -13.76 9.87 9.43
N ALA A 160 -12.88 8.92 9.76
CA ALA A 160 -11.44 9.13 9.75
C ALA A 160 -10.93 9.49 8.34
N ALA A 161 -11.40 8.80 7.30
CA ALA A 161 -11.05 9.08 5.90
C ALA A 161 -11.53 10.47 5.44
N ARG A 162 -12.68 10.95 5.91
CA ARG A 162 -13.20 12.30 5.61
C ARG A 162 -12.36 13.41 6.23
N ASN A 163 -11.86 13.20 7.45
CA ASN A 163 -11.08 14.20 8.17
C ASN A 163 -9.62 14.29 7.68
N ASN A 164 -9.17 13.32 6.89
CA ASN A 164 -7.82 13.31 6.35
C ASN A 164 -7.86 12.83 4.88
N PRO A 165 -8.24 13.71 3.93
CA PRO A 165 -8.24 13.39 2.51
C PRO A 165 -6.80 13.09 2.07
N GLY A 166 -6.50 11.80 1.93
CA GLY A 166 -5.14 11.28 1.70
C GLY A 166 -4.71 10.20 2.69
N ALA A 167 -5.40 10.03 3.83
CA ALA A 167 -5.26 8.89 4.73
C ALA A 167 -5.95 7.65 4.14
N GLY A 168 -5.36 7.12 3.08
CA GLY A 168 -5.66 5.77 2.60
C GLY A 168 -4.79 4.73 3.30
N PHE A 169 -5.20 3.46 3.26
CA PHE A 169 -4.30 2.38 3.65
C PHE A 169 -3.28 2.13 2.53
N PRO A 170 -2.00 1.92 2.88
CA PRO A 170 -0.98 1.64 1.89
C PRO A 170 -1.16 0.22 1.35
N HIS A 171 -1.50 0.11 0.07
CA HIS A 171 -1.54 -1.15 -0.66
C HIS A 171 -0.31 -1.23 -1.58
N LYS A 172 0.44 -2.32 -1.45
CA LYS A 172 1.67 -2.55 -2.21
C LYS A 172 1.32 -3.34 -3.46
N PHE A 173 1.66 -2.79 -4.60
CA PHE A 173 1.52 -3.44 -5.88
C PHE A 173 2.87 -3.51 -6.58
N MET A 174 3.05 -4.52 -7.40
CA MET A 174 4.09 -4.55 -8.41
C MET A 174 3.50 -4.17 -9.74
N VAL A 175 4.34 -3.50 -10.50
CA VAL A 175 4.09 -3.10 -11.87
C VAL A 175 5.37 -3.33 -12.68
N ALA A 176 5.24 -3.63 -13.96
CA ALA A 176 6.38 -3.82 -14.84
C ALA A 176 7.19 -2.53 -15.00
N ARG A 177 8.46 -2.65 -15.37
CA ARG A 177 9.30 -1.53 -15.86
C ARG A 177 9.22 -1.41 -17.37
N ASP A 178 8.01 -1.21 -17.88
CA ASP A 178 7.74 -1.02 -19.31
C ASP A 178 7.07 0.33 -19.60
N ALA A 179 6.95 0.67 -20.89
CA ALA A 179 6.39 1.95 -21.31
C ALA A 179 4.92 2.16 -20.88
N PRO A 180 4.00 1.17 -21.01
CA PRO A 180 2.63 1.32 -20.51
C PRO A 180 2.58 1.62 -19.00
N SER A 181 3.38 0.91 -18.21
CA SER A 181 3.45 1.11 -16.77
C SER A 181 4.02 2.46 -16.38
N GLN A 182 5.04 2.92 -17.10
CA GLN A 182 5.62 4.24 -16.89
C GLN A 182 4.58 5.35 -17.14
N ARG A 183 3.73 5.22 -18.17
CA ARG A 183 2.65 6.20 -18.41
C ARG A 183 1.65 6.25 -17.26
N VAL A 184 1.25 5.08 -16.73
CA VAL A 184 0.35 5.03 -15.56
C VAL A 184 1.01 5.72 -14.36
N ILE A 185 2.29 5.48 -14.13
CA ILE A 185 3.07 6.13 -13.08
C ILE A 185 3.10 7.65 -13.27
N ASP A 186 3.45 8.13 -14.47
CA ASP A 186 3.54 9.56 -14.77
C ASP A 186 2.19 10.26 -14.54
N GLU A 187 1.10 9.57 -14.89
CA GLU A 187 -0.26 10.01 -14.64
C GLU A 187 -0.64 9.99 -13.15
N LEU A 188 -0.25 8.97 -12.39
CA LEU A 188 -0.51 8.93 -10.95
C LEU A 188 0.30 9.96 -10.16
N ARG A 189 1.39 10.48 -10.76
CA ARG A 189 2.30 11.46 -10.15
C ARG A 189 2.75 11.04 -8.74
N PRO A 190 3.29 9.82 -8.57
CA PRO A 190 3.68 9.34 -7.25
C PRO A 190 4.70 10.28 -6.63
N THR A 191 4.48 10.64 -5.37
CA THR A 191 5.48 11.38 -4.61
C THR A 191 6.67 10.48 -4.33
N THR A 192 7.88 11.03 -4.38
CA THR A 192 9.08 10.31 -3.95
C THR A 192 8.89 9.83 -2.50
N PRO A 193 9.26 8.58 -2.19
CA PRO A 193 9.10 8.05 -0.84
C PRO A 193 9.80 8.98 0.15
N THR A 194 9.03 9.50 1.11
CA THR A 194 9.62 10.20 2.23
C THR A 194 10.38 9.17 3.05
N VAL A 195 11.72 9.21 2.97
CA VAL A 195 12.58 8.32 3.73
C VAL A 195 12.42 8.69 5.21
N ILE A 196 11.71 7.83 5.96
CA ILE A 196 11.56 7.96 7.42
C ILE A 196 12.80 7.30 8.05
N THR A 197 13.92 8.00 8.06
CA THR A 197 15.10 7.57 8.82
C THR A 197 15.04 8.25 10.20
N GLY A 198 14.77 7.46 11.25
CA GLY A 198 14.90 7.91 12.65
C GLY A 198 13.82 8.88 13.14
N GLY A 199 12.56 8.72 12.74
CA GLY A 199 11.43 9.54 13.24
C GLY A 199 11.39 10.97 12.68
N LYS A 200 12.31 11.33 11.79
CA LYS A 200 12.33 12.61 11.08
C LYS A 200 12.09 12.37 9.60
N ILE A 201 10.97 12.88 9.10
CA ILE A 201 10.62 12.92 7.68
C ILE A 201 11.44 14.02 7.01
N THR A 202 12.54 13.66 6.34
CA THR A 202 13.31 14.59 5.50
C THR A 202 13.07 14.22 4.03
N GLY A 203 11.92 14.64 3.50
CA GLY A 203 11.64 14.60 2.07
C GLY A 203 12.02 15.94 1.45
N GLY A 204 13.05 15.95 0.60
CA GLY A 204 13.41 17.11 -0.19
C GLY A 204 12.30 17.44 -1.19
N MET A 205 11.72 18.63 -1.06
CA MET A 205 11.11 19.37 -2.16
C MET A 205 11.58 20.81 -2.09
N ALA A 206 12.14 21.28 -3.21
CA ALA A 206 12.18 22.69 -3.51
C ALA A 206 10.73 23.23 -3.53
N GLY A 207 10.48 24.32 -2.79
CA GLY A 207 9.41 25.27 -3.11
C GLY A 207 8.08 25.18 -2.37
N GLY A 208 7.91 24.36 -1.33
CA GLY A 208 6.68 24.34 -0.51
C GLY A 208 6.99 24.57 0.97
N ALA A 209 6.31 25.54 1.59
CA ALA A 209 6.48 25.87 3.01
C ALA A 209 6.39 24.61 3.89
N PRO A 210 7.26 24.46 4.90
CA PRO A 210 7.39 23.21 5.67
C PRO A 210 6.12 22.92 6.47
N PHE A 211 5.44 21.83 6.12
CA PHE A 211 4.39 21.24 6.94
C PHE A 211 5.07 20.51 8.11
N ALA A 212 5.04 21.13 9.30
CA ALA A 212 5.50 20.46 10.51
C ALA A 212 4.55 19.29 10.82
N PRO A 213 5.05 18.08 11.12
CA PRO A 213 4.19 17.00 11.59
C PRO A 213 3.45 17.46 12.86
N PRO A 214 2.20 17.03 13.08
CA PRO A 214 1.47 17.34 14.30
C PRO A 214 2.28 16.81 15.48
N GLN A 215 2.70 17.71 16.36
CA GLN A 215 3.44 17.30 17.55
C GLN A 215 2.53 16.43 18.42
N PRO A 216 3.04 15.31 18.96
CA PRO A 216 2.27 14.50 19.90
C PRO A 216 1.86 15.35 21.10
N SER A 217 0.60 15.19 21.53
CA SER A 217 0.05 15.93 22.65
C SER A 217 0.90 15.72 23.92
N ALA A 218 0.90 16.70 24.82
CA ALA A 218 1.65 16.59 26.08
C ALA A 218 1.27 15.33 26.88
N ALA A 219 -0.01 14.93 26.84
CA ALA A 219 -0.49 13.70 27.46
C ALA A 219 0.16 12.43 26.87
N GLN A 220 0.25 12.34 25.54
CA GLN A 220 0.90 11.19 24.87
C GLN A 220 2.39 11.13 25.20
N ARG A 221 3.08 12.28 25.23
CA ARG A 221 4.50 12.33 25.57
C ARG A 221 4.78 11.92 27.02
N LEU A 222 3.88 12.26 27.96
CA LEU A 222 3.97 11.82 29.35
C LEU A 222 3.76 10.30 29.50
N GLN A 223 2.81 9.74 28.76
CA GLN A 223 2.54 8.30 28.78
C GLN A 223 3.72 7.48 28.22
N GLU A 224 4.36 7.95 27.15
CA GLU A 224 5.55 7.30 26.58
C GLU A 224 6.74 7.34 27.55
N LEU A 225 6.95 8.46 28.25
CA LEU A 225 7.98 8.56 29.30
C LEU A 225 7.75 7.58 30.45
N GLU A 226 6.50 7.38 30.86
CA GLU A 226 6.16 6.43 31.92
C GLU A 226 6.42 4.98 31.48
N ALA A 227 6.12 4.64 30.22
CA ALA A 227 6.45 3.35 29.65
C ALA A 227 7.97 3.10 29.60
N LEU A 228 8.76 4.11 29.20
CA LEU A 228 10.23 4.01 29.15
C LEU A 228 10.86 3.86 30.54
N ARG A 229 10.28 4.51 31.56
CA ARG A 229 10.66 4.33 32.96
C ARG A 229 10.34 2.90 33.43
N ALA A 230 9.12 2.43 33.16
CA ALA A 230 8.68 1.08 33.52
C ALA A 230 9.52 -0.03 32.86
N SER A 231 10.03 0.22 31.66
CA SER A 231 10.95 -0.70 30.97
C SER A 231 12.41 -0.58 31.41
N GLY A 232 12.74 0.35 32.32
CA GLY A 232 14.11 0.60 32.78
C GLY A 232 15.05 1.19 31.72
N VAL A 233 14.50 1.74 30.63
CA VAL A 233 15.29 2.35 29.54
C VAL A 233 15.80 3.74 29.96
N ILE A 234 15.07 4.40 30.85
CA ILE A 234 15.48 5.68 31.46
C ILE A 234 15.43 5.55 32.98
N SER A 235 16.34 6.26 33.64
CA SER A 235 16.38 6.35 35.10
C SER A 235 15.29 7.30 35.64
N ASP A 236 15.00 7.19 36.94
CA ASP A 236 14.03 8.06 37.62
C ASP A 236 14.41 9.55 37.54
N ALA A 237 15.71 9.86 37.58
CA ALA A 237 16.21 11.23 37.44
C ALA A 237 15.98 11.80 36.03
N GLU A 238 16.22 10.99 34.99
CA GLU A 238 15.95 11.37 33.60
C GLU A 238 14.46 11.51 33.31
N TYR A 239 13.64 10.64 33.90
CA TYR A 239 12.18 10.75 33.84
C TYR A 239 11.70 12.07 34.43
N ALA A 240 12.18 12.44 35.62
CA ALA A 240 11.80 13.68 36.30
C ALA A 240 12.16 14.93 35.46
N ALA A 241 13.39 15.00 34.95
CA ALA A 241 13.85 16.10 34.12
C ALA A 241 13.05 16.23 32.81
N LYS A 242 12.74 15.11 32.14
CA LYS A 242 11.95 15.13 30.90
C LYS A 242 10.47 15.46 31.14
N ARG A 243 9.91 15.04 32.28
CA ARG A 243 8.54 15.36 32.69
C ARG A 243 8.37 16.85 32.96
N GLU A 244 9.30 17.47 33.70
CA GLU A 244 9.28 18.92 33.93
C GLU A 244 9.37 19.72 32.63
N LYS A 245 10.20 19.27 31.69
CA LYS A 245 10.30 19.89 30.36
C LYS A 245 8.97 19.87 29.61
N ILE A 246 8.26 18.74 29.58
CA ILE A 246 6.97 18.63 28.88
C ILE A 246 5.91 19.50 29.56
N ILE A 247 5.89 19.56 30.88
CA ILE A 247 4.94 20.40 31.63
C ILE A 247 5.20 21.88 31.37
N GLY A 248 6.48 22.29 31.27
CA GLY A 248 6.84 23.67 30.94
C GLY A 248 6.53 24.11 29.50
N GLU A 249 6.15 23.17 28.62
CA GLU A 249 5.74 23.44 27.24
C GLU A 249 4.21 23.57 27.07
N ILE A 250 3.44 23.35 28.15
CA ILE A 250 1.97 23.52 28.19
C ILE A 250 1.64 24.97 28.56
#